data_AF-A0A3N6AXG1-F1
#
_entry.id   AF-A0A3N6AXG1-F1
#
_cell.length_a   1.000
_cell.length_b   1.000
_cell.length_c   1.000
_cell.angle_alpha   90.00
_cell.angle_beta   90.00
_cell.angle_gamma   90.00
#
_symmetry.space_group_name_H-M   'P 1'
#
loop_
_entity.id
_entity.type
_entity.pdbx_description
1 polymer ?
#
loop_
_entity_poly.entity_id
_entity_poly.type
_entity_poly.pdbx_seq_one_letter_code
_entity_poly.pdbx_strand_id
1 'polypeptide(L)'
;GSTIGIVGVGNVGSRVVKKAEALGMKCRLNDPPKKRETGDSKYLPLETVLAEADYVTVHVPLERSGSDATWAMCNDGFFAKMKRGACFLNSSRGQVADEKALLLALESGKVEATVLDVWQNEPDIDPMTVERAFLGTPHIAGYSYDGKVAATVMLYDALCTHLGTIPDVDLGFLLPGSPIPRLDLSDVTGDDEEILGLVIPQIYNIRKDDTDLRRAARAGNERGKEFDLLRKRYPQRREFSNTTLVIPAEKSSLRAKARGLGFKVETM
;
A
#
# COMPACT_ATOMS: atom_id res chain seq x y z
N GLY A 1 -11.10 17.22 -3.28
CA GLY A 1 -10.44 15.98 -2.83
C GLY A 1 -11.13 14.79 -3.46
N SER A 2 -10.35 13.81 -3.91
CA SER A 2 -10.86 12.57 -4.52
C SER A 2 -11.42 11.62 -3.46
N THR A 3 -12.18 10.62 -3.90
CA THR A 3 -12.73 9.57 -3.04
C THR A 3 -11.94 8.28 -3.21
N ILE A 4 -11.51 7.68 -2.11
CA ILE A 4 -10.86 6.38 -2.07
C ILE A 4 -11.78 5.35 -1.40
N GLY A 5 -11.98 4.22 -2.08
CA GLY A 5 -12.65 3.04 -1.59
C GLY A 5 -11.64 2.03 -1.04
N ILE A 6 -11.79 1.66 0.22
CA ILE A 6 -10.92 0.71 0.91
C ILE A 6 -11.72 -0.57 1.16
N VAL A 7 -11.34 -1.65 0.47
CA VAL A 7 -11.93 -2.99 0.63
C VAL A 7 -11.04 -3.81 1.57
N GLY A 8 -11.55 -4.14 2.76
CA GLY A 8 -10.80 -4.71 3.87
C GLY A 8 -10.15 -3.64 4.75
N VAL A 9 -10.64 -3.46 5.97
CA VAL A 9 -10.24 -2.37 6.88
C VAL A 9 -9.56 -2.94 8.13
N GLY A 10 -8.72 -3.97 7.93
CA GLY A 10 -7.86 -4.57 8.95
C GLY A 10 -6.64 -3.72 9.30
N ASN A 11 -5.52 -4.38 9.63
CA ASN A 11 -4.26 -3.72 10.02
C ASN A 11 -3.72 -2.76 8.95
N VAL A 12 -3.76 -3.17 7.68
CA VAL A 12 -3.28 -2.34 6.56
C VAL A 12 -4.33 -1.31 6.17
N GLY A 13 -5.56 -1.74 5.87
CA GLY A 13 -6.63 -0.85 5.40
C GLY A 13 -6.92 0.32 6.35
N SER A 14 -6.93 0.08 7.67
CA SER A 14 -7.13 1.18 8.65
C SER A 14 -5.99 2.21 8.66
N ARG A 15 -4.75 1.81 8.36
CA ARG A 15 -3.61 2.73 8.19
C ARG A 15 -3.74 3.52 6.89
N VAL A 16 -4.21 2.87 5.82
CA VAL A 16 -4.49 3.55 4.55
C VAL A 16 -5.58 4.61 4.72
N VAL A 17 -6.66 4.31 5.46
CA VAL A 17 -7.70 5.29 5.81
C VAL A 17 -7.10 6.53 6.47
N LYS A 18 -6.31 6.35 7.54
CA LYS A 18 -5.68 7.48 8.25
C LYS A 18 -4.81 8.34 7.34
N LYS A 19 -4.03 7.72 6.45
CA LYS A 19 -3.16 8.43 5.50
C LYS A 19 -3.97 9.17 4.44
N ALA A 20 -5.02 8.54 3.90
CA ALA A 20 -5.88 9.14 2.90
C ALA A 20 -6.66 10.34 3.47
N GLU A 21 -7.19 10.22 4.69
CA GLU A 21 -7.85 11.33 5.39
C GLU A 21 -6.88 12.48 5.66
N ALA A 22 -5.64 12.18 6.06
CA ALA A 22 -4.60 13.20 6.24
C ALA A 22 -4.28 13.96 4.95
N LEU A 23 -4.41 13.31 3.78
CA LEU A 23 -4.29 13.93 2.46
C LEU A 23 -5.59 14.63 2.00
N GLY A 24 -6.62 14.68 2.83
CA GLY A 24 -7.89 15.33 2.48
C GLY A 24 -8.78 14.52 1.52
N MET A 25 -8.53 13.22 1.38
CA MET A 25 -9.39 12.33 0.60
C MET A 25 -10.63 11.92 1.40
N LYS A 26 -11.73 11.65 0.68
CA LYS A 26 -12.92 11.02 1.26
C LYS A 26 -12.75 9.51 1.28
N CYS A 27 -12.91 8.87 2.44
CA CYS A 27 -12.79 7.41 2.55
C CYS A 27 -14.15 6.72 2.53
N ARG A 28 -14.29 5.68 1.70
CA ARG A 28 -15.43 4.75 1.67
C ARG A 28 -14.94 3.37 2.08
N LEU A 29 -15.54 2.83 3.13
CA LEU A 29 -15.00 1.66 3.83
C LEU A 29 -15.87 0.44 3.57
N ASN A 30 -15.29 -0.66 3.08
CA ASN A 30 -15.99 -1.93 2.99
C ASN A 30 -15.26 -2.98 3.83
N ASP A 31 -15.96 -3.54 4.82
CA ASP A 31 -15.48 -4.66 5.61
C ASP A 31 -16.71 -5.41 6.19
N PRO A 32 -17.29 -6.37 5.44
CA PRO A 32 -18.49 -7.08 5.89
C PRO A 32 -18.31 -7.82 7.22
N PRO A 33 -17.18 -8.52 7.49
CA PRO A 33 -16.91 -9.09 8.81
C PRO A 33 -16.98 -8.07 9.94
N LYS A 34 -16.27 -6.93 9.82
CA LYS A 34 -16.32 -5.89 10.84
C LYS A 34 -17.69 -5.23 10.95
N LYS A 35 -18.41 -5.06 9.84
CA LYS A 35 -19.79 -4.55 9.85
C LYS A 35 -20.70 -5.44 10.70
N ARG A 36 -20.58 -6.77 10.56
CA ARG A 36 -21.36 -7.73 11.35
C ARG A 36 -20.92 -7.74 12.82
N GLU A 37 -19.62 -7.63 13.08
CA GLU A 37 -19.07 -7.61 14.44
C GLU A 37 -19.47 -6.35 15.21
N THR A 38 -19.37 -5.17 14.60
CA THR A 38 -19.51 -3.89 15.30
C THR A 38 -20.83 -3.16 15.05
N GLY A 39 -21.57 -3.54 14.00
CA GLY A 39 -22.78 -2.82 13.55
C GLY A 39 -22.54 -1.43 12.94
N ASP A 40 -21.29 -0.95 12.91
CA ASP A 40 -20.93 0.43 12.59
C ASP A 40 -21.35 0.83 11.15
N SER A 41 -22.09 1.94 11.01
CA SER A 41 -22.60 2.43 9.73
C SER A 41 -21.51 2.94 8.78
N LYS A 42 -20.29 3.15 9.25
CA LYS A 42 -19.17 3.55 8.39
C LYS A 42 -18.78 2.47 7.37
N TYR A 43 -19.02 1.20 7.67
CA TYR A 43 -18.77 0.10 6.74
C TYR A 43 -19.96 -0.05 5.80
N LEU A 44 -19.71 0.24 4.53
CA LEU A 44 -20.68 0.29 3.45
C LEU A 44 -20.71 -1.02 2.66
N PRO A 45 -21.83 -1.32 1.98
CA PRO A 45 -21.87 -2.37 0.97
C PRO A 45 -20.80 -2.16 -0.11
N LEU A 46 -20.25 -3.27 -0.64
CA LEU A 46 -19.17 -3.21 -1.63
C LEU A 46 -19.59 -2.38 -2.85
N GLU A 47 -20.80 -2.56 -3.34
CA GLU A 47 -21.32 -1.84 -4.51
C GLU A 47 -21.33 -0.32 -4.33
N THR A 48 -21.69 0.15 -3.12
CA THR A 48 -21.65 1.57 -2.76
C THR A 48 -20.23 2.11 -2.81
N VAL A 49 -19.26 1.35 -2.26
CA VAL A 49 -17.85 1.75 -2.28
C VAL A 49 -17.34 1.86 -3.72
N LEU A 50 -17.63 0.88 -4.58
CA LEU A 50 -17.16 0.86 -5.97
C LEU A 50 -17.79 1.97 -6.81
N ALA A 51 -19.08 2.25 -6.61
CA ALA A 51 -19.81 3.27 -7.38
C ALA A 51 -19.40 4.70 -7.03
N GLU A 52 -18.85 4.95 -5.83
CA GLU A 52 -18.49 6.29 -5.36
C GLU A 52 -16.99 6.60 -5.46
N ALA A 53 -16.13 5.58 -5.45
CA ALA A 53 -14.68 5.76 -5.36
C ALA A 53 -14.01 6.07 -6.70
N ASP A 54 -13.12 7.07 -6.70
CA ASP A 54 -12.20 7.39 -7.80
C ASP A 54 -10.98 6.45 -7.77
N TYR A 55 -10.60 5.99 -6.58
CA TYR A 55 -9.52 5.03 -6.35
C TYR A 55 -10.06 3.87 -5.52
N VAL A 56 -9.86 2.63 -5.95
CA VAL A 56 -10.26 1.43 -5.18
C VAL A 56 -9.01 0.66 -4.79
N THR A 57 -8.77 0.46 -3.51
CA THR A 57 -7.65 -0.31 -2.97
C THR A 57 -8.12 -1.49 -2.14
N VAL A 58 -7.46 -2.64 -2.30
CA VAL A 58 -7.87 -3.91 -1.69
C VAL A 58 -6.81 -4.40 -0.69
N HIS A 59 -7.26 -4.74 0.52
CA HIS A 59 -6.46 -5.16 1.67
C HIS A 59 -7.12 -6.32 2.44
N VAL A 60 -7.59 -7.32 1.70
CA VAL A 60 -8.26 -8.51 2.25
C VAL A 60 -7.31 -9.72 2.34
N PRO A 61 -7.56 -10.70 3.22
CA PRO A 61 -6.92 -12.02 3.12
C PRO A 61 -7.37 -12.74 1.85
N LEU A 62 -6.69 -13.82 1.47
CA LEU A 62 -7.15 -14.72 0.40
C LEU A 62 -7.96 -15.86 1.00
N GLU A 63 -9.28 -15.78 0.86
CA GLU A 63 -10.24 -16.78 1.32
C GLU A 63 -10.95 -17.42 0.12
N ARG A 64 -10.93 -18.76 0.04
CA ARG A 64 -11.49 -19.49 -1.11
C ARG A 64 -12.95 -19.88 -0.95
N SER A 65 -13.47 -19.83 0.28
CA SER A 65 -14.81 -20.32 0.62
C SER A 65 -15.41 -19.49 1.74
N GLY A 66 -16.73 -19.62 1.92
CA GLY A 66 -17.48 -18.87 2.92
C GLY A 66 -18.17 -17.64 2.34
N SER A 67 -18.98 -16.98 3.17
CA SER A 67 -19.79 -15.81 2.79
C SER A 67 -18.96 -14.60 2.34
N ASP A 68 -17.71 -14.54 2.78
CA ASP A 68 -16.79 -13.42 2.51
C ASP A 68 -15.54 -13.92 1.75
N ALA A 69 -15.71 -14.95 0.91
CA ALA A 69 -14.64 -15.43 0.04
C ALA A 69 -14.12 -14.30 -0.85
N THR A 70 -12.80 -14.23 -0.99
CA THR A 70 -12.10 -13.15 -1.69
C THR A 70 -11.32 -13.64 -2.91
N TRP A 71 -11.22 -14.95 -3.11
CA TRP A 71 -10.66 -15.52 -4.33
C TRP A 71 -11.47 -15.05 -5.56
N ALA A 72 -10.77 -14.43 -6.52
CA ALA A 72 -11.35 -13.83 -7.71
C ALA A 72 -12.54 -12.87 -7.42
N MET A 73 -12.54 -12.19 -6.27
CA MET A 73 -13.61 -11.25 -5.95
C MET A 73 -13.57 -10.00 -6.83
N CYS A 74 -12.38 -9.59 -7.28
CA CYS A 74 -12.22 -8.52 -8.27
C CYS A 74 -12.30 -9.13 -9.68
N ASN A 75 -13.51 -9.53 -10.08
CA ASN A 75 -13.87 -10.07 -11.39
C ASN A 75 -14.60 -9.03 -12.27
N ASP A 76 -15.15 -9.45 -13.42
CA ASP A 76 -15.87 -8.56 -14.34
C ASP A 76 -17.00 -7.79 -13.65
N GLY A 77 -17.75 -8.43 -12.75
CA GLY A 77 -18.83 -7.81 -11.99
C GLY A 77 -18.34 -6.76 -10.99
N PHE A 78 -17.16 -6.96 -10.41
CA PHE A 78 -16.51 -5.97 -9.56
C PHE A 78 -16.09 -4.75 -10.38
N PHE A 79 -15.35 -4.95 -11.47
CA PHE A 79 -14.86 -3.84 -12.30
C PHE A 79 -16.01 -3.10 -12.98
N ALA A 80 -17.07 -3.79 -13.39
CA ALA A 80 -18.27 -3.18 -13.97
C ALA A 80 -18.98 -2.20 -13.01
N LYS A 81 -18.88 -2.42 -11.70
CA LYS A 81 -19.48 -1.55 -10.66
C LYS A 81 -18.61 -0.36 -10.27
N MET A 82 -17.32 -0.36 -10.62
CA MET A 82 -16.45 0.79 -10.39
C MET A 82 -16.92 2.02 -11.19
N LYS A 83 -16.53 3.23 -10.79
CA LYS A 83 -16.67 4.40 -11.68
C LYS A 83 -15.85 4.17 -12.95
N ARG A 84 -16.36 4.63 -14.10
CA ARG A 84 -15.55 4.68 -15.32
C ARG A 84 -14.41 5.66 -15.11
N GLY A 85 -13.20 5.26 -15.47
CA GLY A 85 -11.99 6.05 -15.23
C GLY A 85 -11.43 5.93 -13.80
N ALA A 86 -11.95 5.01 -12.97
CA ALA A 86 -11.38 4.81 -11.64
C ALA A 86 -10.02 4.08 -11.70
N CYS A 87 -9.20 4.28 -10.68
CA CYS A 87 -7.94 3.57 -10.50
C CYS A 87 -8.12 2.35 -9.58
N PHE A 88 -7.51 1.22 -9.92
CA PHE A 88 -7.54 -0.01 -9.12
C PHE A 88 -6.18 -0.36 -8.53
N LEU A 89 -6.12 -0.62 -7.22
CA LEU A 89 -4.90 -0.94 -6.50
C LEU A 89 -5.03 -2.28 -5.77
N ASN A 90 -4.06 -3.17 -5.97
CA ASN A 90 -3.98 -4.42 -5.22
C ASN A 90 -2.57 -4.64 -4.66
N SER A 91 -2.46 -4.58 -3.34
CA SER A 91 -1.25 -4.97 -2.60
C SER A 91 -1.58 -5.99 -1.49
N SER A 92 -2.61 -6.81 -1.73
CA SER A 92 -3.10 -7.81 -0.78
C SER A 92 -2.61 -9.21 -1.14
N ARG A 93 -3.34 -9.91 -2.00
CA ARG A 93 -2.98 -11.21 -2.59
C ARG A 93 -3.35 -11.20 -4.07
N GLY A 94 -2.54 -11.83 -4.90
CA GLY A 94 -2.72 -11.79 -6.35
C GLY A 94 -4.04 -12.39 -6.79
N GLN A 95 -4.39 -13.57 -6.26
CA GLN A 95 -5.60 -14.31 -6.61
C GLN A 95 -6.90 -13.64 -6.14
N VAL A 96 -6.84 -12.49 -5.47
CA VAL A 96 -8.03 -11.69 -5.15
C VAL A 96 -8.58 -11.02 -6.41
N ALA A 97 -7.71 -10.69 -7.37
CA ALA A 97 -8.10 -10.17 -8.66
C ALA A 97 -8.03 -11.24 -9.74
N ASP A 98 -9.04 -11.26 -10.61
CA ASP A 98 -8.96 -11.95 -11.88
C ASP A 98 -8.22 -11.03 -12.86
N GLU A 99 -6.98 -11.39 -13.22
CA GLU A 99 -6.15 -10.56 -14.10
C GLU A 99 -6.75 -10.42 -15.51
N LYS A 100 -7.50 -11.40 -16.00
CA LYS A 100 -8.16 -11.29 -17.31
C LYS A 100 -9.26 -10.25 -17.27
N ALA A 101 -10.08 -10.28 -16.23
CA ALA A 101 -11.12 -9.26 -16.02
C ALA A 101 -10.51 -7.85 -15.85
N LEU A 102 -9.38 -7.75 -15.14
CA LEU A 102 -8.66 -6.49 -14.99
C LEU A 102 -8.13 -5.95 -16.32
N LEU A 103 -7.53 -6.80 -17.16
CA LEU A 103 -7.02 -6.41 -18.48
C LEU A 103 -8.14 -5.90 -19.40
N LEU A 104 -9.30 -6.56 -19.40
CA LEU A 104 -10.50 -6.12 -20.14
C LEU A 104 -11.05 -4.80 -19.59
N ALA A 105 -11.04 -4.61 -18.27
CA ALA A 105 -11.45 -3.37 -17.64
C ALA A 105 -10.52 -2.20 -18.00
N LEU A 106 -9.21 -2.44 -18.12
CA LEU A 106 -8.22 -1.46 -18.58
C LEU A 106 -8.40 -1.15 -20.08
N GLU A 107 -8.62 -2.16 -20.91
CA GLU A 107 -8.85 -1.98 -22.35
C GLU A 107 -10.12 -1.18 -22.66
N SER A 108 -11.20 -1.43 -21.92
CA SER A 108 -12.47 -0.70 -22.08
C SER A 108 -12.47 0.71 -21.48
N GLY A 109 -11.38 1.13 -20.81
CA GLY A 109 -11.31 2.39 -20.06
C GLY A 109 -12.25 2.42 -18.84
N LYS A 110 -12.78 1.27 -18.42
CA LYS A 110 -13.56 1.16 -17.19
C LYS A 110 -12.65 1.44 -15.99
N VAL A 111 -11.48 0.84 -15.99
CA VAL A 111 -10.36 1.17 -15.10
C VAL A 111 -9.37 2.00 -15.91
N GLU A 112 -9.00 3.19 -15.43
CA GLU A 112 -8.04 4.06 -16.14
C GLU A 112 -6.61 3.58 -15.92
N ALA A 113 -6.30 3.19 -14.69
CA ALA A 113 -4.97 2.76 -14.29
C ALA A 113 -5.05 1.70 -13.19
N THR A 114 -4.04 0.83 -13.15
CA THR A 114 -3.88 -0.10 -12.04
C THR A 114 -2.48 -0.06 -11.42
N VAL A 115 -2.41 -0.22 -10.10
CA VAL A 115 -1.18 -0.39 -9.34
C VAL A 115 -1.20 -1.74 -8.65
N LEU A 116 -0.23 -2.61 -8.98
CA LEU A 116 -0.19 -3.99 -8.49
C LEU A 116 1.13 -4.25 -7.77
N ASP A 117 1.08 -4.70 -6.53
CA ASP A 117 2.24 -5.30 -5.86
C ASP A 117 2.17 -6.83 -5.89
N VAL A 118 0.99 -7.39 -6.12
CA VAL A 118 0.73 -8.82 -6.07
C VAL A 118 0.10 -9.32 -7.37
N TRP A 119 0.42 -10.57 -7.74
CA TRP A 119 0.12 -11.13 -9.05
C TRP A 119 -0.51 -12.52 -8.91
N GLN A 120 -1.45 -12.87 -9.79
CA GLN A 120 -2.26 -14.08 -9.69
C GLN A 120 -1.42 -15.36 -9.66
N ASN A 121 -0.35 -15.41 -10.47
CA ASN A 121 0.50 -16.58 -10.66
C ASN A 121 1.95 -16.34 -10.22
N GLU A 122 2.17 -15.72 -9.06
CA GLU A 122 3.54 -15.56 -8.53
C GLU A 122 4.26 -16.91 -8.35
N PRO A 123 5.56 -17.00 -8.68
CA PRO A 123 6.42 -15.92 -9.19
C PRO A 123 6.37 -15.74 -10.72
N ASP A 124 5.69 -16.63 -11.45
CA ASP A 124 5.55 -16.62 -12.91
C ASP A 124 4.44 -15.66 -13.39
N ILE A 125 4.65 -14.37 -13.09
CA ILE A 125 3.69 -13.29 -13.39
C ILE A 125 3.45 -13.14 -14.90
N ASP A 126 2.26 -12.66 -15.27
CA ASP A 126 1.89 -12.39 -16.66
C ASP A 126 2.53 -11.07 -17.15
N PRO A 127 3.43 -11.08 -18.16
CA PRO A 127 4.04 -9.87 -18.69
C PRO A 127 3.05 -8.87 -19.27
N MET A 128 1.92 -9.35 -19.81
CA MET A 128 0.88 -8.45 -20.34
C MET A 128 0.26 -7.63 -19.21
N THR A 129 -0.02 -8.26 -18.07
CA THR A 129 -0.49 -7.55 -16.87
C THR A 129 0.55 -6.55 -16.39
N VAL A 130 1.84 -6.92 -16.33
CA VAL A 130 2.92 -5.99 -15.96
C VAL A 130 3.01 -4.80 -16.91
N GLU A 131 2.93 -5.04 -18.21
CA GLU A 131 3.02 -4.00 -19.24
C GLU A 131 1.86 -2.99 -19.13
N ARG A 132 0.64 -3.48 -18.87
CA ARG A 132 -0.56 -2.66 -18.75
C ARG A 132 -0.71 -1.97 -17.39
N ALA A 133 -0.04 -2.45 -16.35
CA ALA A 133 -0.04 -1.80 -15.04
C ALA A 133 0.66 -0.43 -15.11
N PHE A 134 0.06 0.58 -14.48
CA PHE A 134 0.67 1.90 -14.34
C PHE A 134 1.91 1.84 -13.44
N LEU A 135 1.83 1.06 -12.35
CA LEU A 135 2.94 0.69 -11.49
C LEU A 135 2.80 -0.77 -11.06
N GLY A 136 3.87 -1.55 -11.18
CA GLY A 136 3.95 -2.92 -10.72
C GLY A 136 5.13 -3.13 -9.77
N THR A 137 5.01 -3.91 -8.70
CA THR A 137 6.16 -4.28 -7.85
C THR A 137 6.17 -5.77 -7.49
N PRO A 138 7.33 -6.37 -7.14
CA PRO A 138 7.46 -7.82 -6.95
C PRO A 138 7.03 -8.29 -5.55
N HIS A 139 5.83 -7.95 -5.10
CA HIS A 139 5.31 -8.36 -3.78
C HIS A 139 6.21 -7.92 -2.62
N ILE A 140 6.50 -6.62 -2.58
CA ILE A 140 7.42 -5.95 -1.66
C ILE A 140 6.77 -4.76 -0.92
N ALA A 141 5.46 -4.54 -1.03
CA ALA A 141 4.79 -3.43 -0.35
C ALA A 141 5.04 -3.48 1.17
N GLY A 142 5.13 -4.67 1.76
CA GLY A 142 5.44 -4.88 3.19
C GLY A 142 6.94 -4.94 3.55
N TYR A 143 7.87 -4.78 2.61
CA TYR A 143 9.30 -5.06 2.83
C TYR A 143 10.09 -3.88 3.45
N SER A 144 9.48 -3.12 4.37
CA SER A 144 10.28 -2.19 5.18
C SER A 144 11.18 -2.99 6.13
N TYR A 145 12.39 -2.50 6.36
CA TYR A 145 13.26 -3.07 7.37
C TYR A 145 12.63 -2.89 8.77
N ASP A 146 11.98 -1.74 8.99
CA ASP A 146 11.20 -1.44 10.19
C ASP A 146 10.11 -2.48 10.46
N GLY A 147 9.36 -2.87 9.42
CA GLY A 147 8.33 -3.91 9.54
C GLY A 147 8.90 -5.28 9.91
N LYS A 148 10.08 -5.63 9.38
CA LYS A 148 10.80 -6.87 9.74
C LYS A 148 11.22 -6.86 11.21
N VAL A 149 11.79 -5.75 11.69
CA VAL A 149 12.19 -5.62 13.11
C VAL A 149 10.96 -5.61 14.02
N ALA A 150 9.91 -4.89 13.66
CA ALA A 150 8.67 -4.84 14.44
C ALA A 150 8.05 -6.24 14.63
N ALA A 151 8.09 -7.10 13.60
CA ALA A 151 7.66 -8.49 13.73
C ALA A 151 8.48 -9.27 14.76
N THR A 152 9.81 -9.10 14.76
CA THR A 152 10.69 -9.70 15.78
C THR A 152 10.35 -9.21 17.18
N VAL A 153 10.12 -7.90 17.36
CA VAL A 153 9.72 -7.32 18.64
C VAL A 153 8.40 -7.92 19.12
N MET A 154 7.39 -7.99 18.26
CA MET A 154 6.09 -8.58 18.60
C MET A 154 6.19 -10.05 19.02
N LEU A 155 7.07 -10.83 18.36
CA LEU A 155 7.30 -12.23 18.73
C LEU A 155 8.04 -12.35 20.06
N TYR A 156 9.02 -11.49 20.32
CA TYR A 156 9.74 -11.43 21.60
C TYR A 156 8.77 -11.12 22.74
N ASP A 157 7.94 -10.09 22.59
CA ASP A 157 6.93 -9.71 23.59
C ASP A 157 5.92 -10.84 23.86
N ALA A 158 5.45 -11.51 22.80
CA ALA A 158 4.53 -12.64 22.92
C ALA A 158 5.18 -13.84 23.62
N LEU A 159 6.46 -14.11 23.34
CA LEU A 159 7.22 -15.17 24.01
C LEU A 159 7.42 -14.86 25.49
N CYS A 160 7.84 -13.63 25.82
CA CYS A 160 7.99 -13.19 27.20
C CYS A 160 6.67 -13.33 27.97
N THR A 161 5.55 -12.92 27.37
CA THR A 161 4.20 -13.09 27.93
C THR A 161 3.87 -14.56 28.18
N HIS A 162 4.14 -15.43 27.20
CA HIS A 162 3.89 -16.87 27.32
C HIS A 162 4.71 -17.52 28.44
N LEU A 163 5.96 -17.07 28.64
CA LEU A 163 6.86 -17.57 29.68
C LEU A 163 6.66 -16.90 31.05
N GLY A 164 5.78 -15.90 31.16
CA GLY A 164 5.56 -15.14 32.40
C GLY A 164 6.74 -14.25 32.80
N THR A 165 7.57 -13.83 31.83
CA THR A 165 8.72 -12.95 32.03
C THR A 165 8.44 -11.55 31.50
N ILE A 166 9.09 -10.53 32.07
CA ILE A 166 9.00 -9.15 31.59
C ILE A 166 10.05 -8.96 30.48
N PRO A 167 9.68 -8.40 29.31
CA PRO A 167 10.66 -7.98 28.30
C PRO A 167 11.68 -7.00 28.89
N ASP A 168 12.96 -7.35 28.83
CA ASP A 168 14.07 -6.58 29.40
C ASP A 168 15.13 -6.15 28.37
N VAL A 169 14.99 -6.61 27.12
CA VAL A 169 15.85 -6.23 26.00
C VAL A 169 15.14 -5.20 25.12
N ASP A 170 15.73 -4.00 25.01
CA ASP A 170 15.33 -3.04 23.98
C ASP A 170 15.91 -3.46 22.63
N LEU A 171 15.07 -3.98 21.74
CA LEU A 171 15.46 -4.41 20.39
C LEU A 171 15.60 -3.24 19.39
N GLY A 172 15.48 -1.99 19.83
CA GLY A 172 15.67 -0.80 19.01
C GLY A 172 17.05 -0.73 18.34
N PHE A 173 18.09 -1.35 18.92
CA PHE A 173 19.42 -1.42 18.31
C PHE A 173 19.46 -2.18 16.97
N LEU A 174 18.44 -3.00 16.67
CA LEU A 174 18.34 -3.70 15.40
C LEU A 174 18.05 -2.76 14.23
N LEU A 175 17.47 -1.58 14.49
CA LEU A 175 17.17 -0.59 13.48
C LEU A 175 18.44 0.20 13.10
N PRO A 176 18.88 0.17 11.84
CA PRO A 176 20.00 1.00 11.41
C PRO A 176 19.60 2.49 11.44
N GLY A 177 20.57 3.38 11.21
CA GLY A 177 20.27 4.78 10.91
C GLY A 177 19.39 4.92 9.67
N SER A 178 18.58 5.97 9.60
CA SER A 178 17.89 6.33 8.35
C SER A 178 18.93 6.85 7.34
N PRO A 179 18.91 6.41 6.08
CA PRO A 179 19.74 7.02 5.03
C PRO A 179 19.45 8.52 4.86
N ILE A 180 18.21 8.93 5.12
CA ILE A 180 17.75 10.32 5.07
C ILE A 180 17.05 10.63 6.41
N PRO A 181 17.80 10.96 7.47
CA PRO A 181 17.22 11.18 8.79
C PRO A 181 16.52 12.54 8.90
N ARG A 182 16.90 13.51 8.06
CA ARG A 182 16.38 14.88 8.07
C ARG A 182 16.33 15.44 6.66
N LEU A 183 15.26 16.18 6.34
CA LEU A 183 15.15 16.99 5.12
C LEU A 183 14.66 18.38 5.49
N ASP A 184 15.37 19.40 5.01
CA ASP A 184 14.99 20.80 5.17
C ASP A 184 14.17 21.25 3.96
N LEU A 185 12.96 21.75 4.22
CA LEU A 185 12.00 22.20 3.20
C LEU A 185 11.78 23.73 3.25
N SER A 186 12.68 24.48 3.88
CA SER A 186 12.67 25.95 3.95
C SER A 186 12.61 26.61 2.58
N ASP A 187 13.48 26.20 1.67
CA ASP A 187 13.60 26.80 0.34
C ASP A 187 12.71 26.12 -0.73
N VAL A 188 11.92 25.10 -0.34
CA VAL A 188 11.10 24.36 -1.29
C VAL A 188 9.78 25.09 -1.52
N THR A 189 9.53 25.51 -2.75
CA THR A 189 8.29 26.17 -3.19
C THR A 189 7.34 25.17 -3.84
N GLY A 190 6.07 25.57 -4.00
CA GLY A 190 5.00 24.72 -4.52
C GLY A 190 3.89 24.49 -3.50
N ASP A 191 2.81 23.86 -3.97
CA ASP A 191 1.74 23.40 -3.09
C ASP A 191 2.14 22.15 -2.29
N ASP A 192 1.28 21.74 -1.34
CA ASP A 192 1.62 20.63 -0.45
C ASP A 192 1.85 19.31 -1.23
N GLU A 193 1.03 19.05 -2.26
CA GLU A 193 1.08 17.85 -3.08
C GLU A 193 2.34 17.80 -3.93
N GLU A 194 2.72 18.93 -4.55
CA GLU A 194 3.98 19.10 -5.29
C GLU A 194 5.18 18.81 -4.39
N ILE A 195 5.21 19.41 -3.19
CA ILE A 195 6.31 19.24 -2.23
C ILE A 195 6.40 17.78 -1.77
N LEU A 196 5.28 17.16 -1.39
CA LEU A 196 5.24 15.75 -0.99
C LEU A 196 5.67 14.83 -2.15
N GLY A 197 5.31 15.19 -3.39
CA GLY A 197 5.73 14.51 -4.61
C GLY A 197 7.24 14.56 -4.84
N LEU A 198 7.93 15.59 -4.36
CA LEU A 198 9.39 15.70 -4.40
C LEU A 198 10.07 14.97 -3.23
N VAL A 199 9.45 14.98 -2.04
CA VAL A 199 10.04 14.41 -0.82
C VAL A 199 9.94 12.89 -0.77
N ILE A 200 8.77 12.32 -1.07
CA ILE A 200 8.52 10.88 -0.91
C ILE A 200 9.49 10.03 -1.74
N PRO A 201 9.76 10.33 -3.04
CA PRO A 201 10.67 9.53 -3.85
C PRO A 201 12.12 9.54 -3.38
N GLN A 202 12.55 10.55 -2.61
CA GLN A 202 13.90 10.56 -2.04
C GLN A 202 14.07 9.46 -1.00
N ILE A 203 12.99 9.11 -0.29
CA ILE A 203 13.00 8.13 0.81
C ILE A 203 12.58 6.75 0.31
N TYR A 204 11.55 6.71 -0.54
CA TYR A 204 11.09 5.49 -1.18
C TYR A 204 10.67 5.76 -2.63
N ASN A 205 11.54 5.38 -3.57
CA ASN A 205 11.27 5.47 -4.99
C ASN A 205 10.64 4.18 -5.55
N ILE A 206 9.31 4.08 -5.47
CA ILE A 206 8.55 2.93 -6.01
C ILE A 206 8.77 2.72 -7.52
N ARG A 207 9.11 3.77 -8.28
CA ARG A 207 9.36 3.65 -9.73
C ARG A 207 10.62 2.83 -10.03
N LYS A 208 11.57 2.80 -9.10
CA LYS A 208 12.75 1.94 -9.21
C LYS A 208 12.34 0.47 -9.16
N ASP A 209 11.48 0.11 -8.20
CA ASP A 209 11.00 -1.27 -8.03
C ASP A 209 10.15 -1.71 -9.23
N ASP A 210 9.35 -0.79 -9.78
CA ASP A 210 8.62 -1.02 -11.04
C ASP A 210 9.54 -1.25 -12.23
N THR A 211 10.58 -0.42 -12.38
CA THR A 211 11.57 -0.61 -13.45
C THR A 211 12.26 -1.98 -13.34
N ASP A 212 12.63 -2.36 -12.13
CA ASP A 212 13.29 -3.65 -11.86
C ASP A 212 12.34 -4.83 -12.12
N LEU A 213 11.06 -4.73 -11.73
CA LEU A 213 10.03 -5.73 -12.05
C LEU A 213 9.85 -5.88 -13.56
N ARG A 214 9.71 -4.77 -14.30
CA ARG A 214 9.53 -4.80 -15.76
C ARG A 214 10.71 -5.49 -16.46
N ARG A 215 11.93 -5.34 -15.93
CA ARG A 215 13.10 -6.10 -16.40
C ARG A 215 12.94 -7.60 -16.12
N ALA A 216 12.55 -7.98 -14.91
CA ALA A 216 12.33 -9.37 -14.54
C ALA A 216 11.22 -10.04 -15.37
N ALA A 217 10.11 -9.33 -15.61
CA ALA A 217 8.99 -9.82 -16.43
C ALA A 217 9.40 -10.22 -17.86
N ARG A 218 10.44 -9.58 -18.40
CA ARG A 218 10.98 -9.82 -19.75
C ARG A 218 12.04 -10.93 -19.81
N ALA A 219 12.38 -11.57 -18.69
CA ALA A 219 13.44 -12.59 -18.62
C ALA A 219 13.08 -13.98 -19.22
N GLY A 220 12.02 -14.07 -20.03
CA GLY A 220 11.59 -15.33 -20.65
C GLY A 220 11.33 -16.42 -19.61
N ASN A 221 11.99 -17.57 -19.76
CA ASN A 221 11.85 -18.72 -18.87
C ASN A 221 12.45 -18.50 -17.47
N GLU A 222 13.30 -17.48 -17.28
CA GLU A 222 13.90 -17.16 -15.97
C GLU A 222 13.04 -16.16 -15.17
N ARG A 223 11.87 -15.76 -15.68
CA ARG A 223 11.01 -14.72 -15.08
C ARG A 223 10.73 -14.97 -13.60
N GLY A 224 10.23 -16.16 -13.23
CA GLY A 224 9.90 -16.47 -11.84
C GLY A 224 11.12 -16.38 -10.92
N LYS A 225 12.27 -16.85 -11.38
CA LYS A 225 13.53 -16.73 -10.63
C LYS A 225 13.98 -15.28 -10.48
N GLU A 226 13.90 -14.45 -11.52
CA GLU A 226 14.25 -13.03 -11.44
C GLU A 226 13.30 -12.27 -10.50
N PHE A 227 11.99 -12.59 -10.53
CA PHE A 227 11.00 -12.06 -9.59
C PHE A 227 11.40 -12.34 -8.13
N ASP A 228 11.73 -13.59 -7.81
CA ASP A 228 12.15 -13.97 -6.46
C ASP A 228 13.51 -13.37 -6.08
N LEU A 229 14.43 -13.18 -7.03
CA LEU A 229 15.71 -12.53 -6.77
C LEU A 229 15.53 -11.05 -6.37
N LEU A 230 14.58 -10.33 -6.96
CA LEU A 230 14.25 -8.95 -6.54
C LEU A 230 13.82 -8.90 -5.08
N ARG A 231 13.01 -9.86 -4.64
CA ARG A 231 12.53 -9.96 -3.25
C ARG A 231 13.64 -10.35 -2.30
N LYS A 232 14.44 -11.35 -2.67
CA LYS A 232 15.55 -11.87 -1.87
C LYS A 232 16.65 -10.83 -1.66
N ARG A 233 16.92 -10.00 -2.67
CA ARG A 233 17.96 -8.96 -2.65
C ARG A 233 17.40 -7.56 -2.42
N TYR A 234 16.17 -7.46 -1.94
CA TYR A 234 15.50 -6.18 -1.75
C TYR A 234 16.30 -5.30 -0.77
N PRO A 235 16.58 -4.03 -1.13
CA PRO A 235 17.38 -3.15 -0.29
C PRO A 235 16.69 -2.86 1.04
N GLN A 236 17.46 -2.37 2.01
CA GLN A 236 16.91 -1.91 3.28
C GLN A 236 16.10 -0.61 3.07
N ARG A 237 14.80 -0.76 2.81
CA ARG A 237 13.86 0.35 2.76
C ARG A 237 13.42 0.75 4.16
N ARG A 238 13.49 2.04 4.49
CA ARG A 238 13.03 2.60 5.77
C ARG A 238 11.64 3.24 5.65
N GLU A 239 10.89 3.27 6.74
CA GLU A 239 9.59 3.96 6.81
C GLU A 239 9.74 5.46 7.10
N PHE A 240 8.73 6.26 6.73
CA PHE A 240 8.72 7.73 6.87
C PHE A 240 8.91 8.23 8.31
N SER A 241 8.57 7.43 9.31
CA SER A 241 8.78 7.72 10.74
C SER A 241 10.26 7.87 11.12
N ASN A 242 11.17 7.48 10.23
CA ASN A 242 12.61 7.62 10.38
C ASN A 242 13.18 8.89 9.74
N THR A 243 12.34 9.75 9.17
CA THR A 243 12.76 11.02 8.56
C THR A 243 12.03 12.19 9.21
N THR A 244 12.80 13.18 9.65
CA THR A 244 12.28 14.46 10.14
C THR A 244 12.24 15.48 9.01
N LEU A 245 11.06 16.01 8.72
CA LEU A 245 10.88 17.14 7.80
C LEU A 245 10.90 18.45 8.59
N VAL A 246 11.77 19.37 8.21
CA VAL A 246 11.81 20.74 8.74
C VAL A 246 10.97 21.60 7.82
N ILE A 247 9.83 22.08 8.32
CA ILE A 247 8.83 22.74 7.49
C ILE A 247 8.56 24.15 8.05
N PRO A 248 8.58 25.21 7.22
CA PRO A 248 8.29 26.58 7.65
C PRO A 248 6.96 26.72 8.40
N ALA A 249 6.90 27.62 9.38
CA ALA A 249 5.76 27.81 10.27
C ALA A 249 4.45 28.18 9.54
N GLU A 250 4.54 28.89 8.42
CA GLU A 250 3.42 29.28 7.57
C GLU A 250 2.80 28.11 6.80
N LYS A 251 3.54 27.02 6.56
CA LYS A 251 3.05 25.82 5.84
C LYS A 251 2.33 24.82 6.74
N SER A 252 1.33 25.28 7.48
CA SER A 252 0.60 24.47 8.48
C SER A 252 -0.09 23.24 7.88
N SER A 253 -0.66 23.38 6.69
CA SER A 253 -1.30 22.28 5.94
C SER A 253 -0.29 21.18 5.58
N LEU A 254 0.85 21.52 4.97
CA LEU A 254 1.93 20.58 4.69
C LEU A 254 2.40 19.84 5.95
N ARG A 255 2.55 20.55 7.08
CA ARG A 255 2.92 19.92 8.37
C ARG A 255 1.90 18.89 8.82
N ALA A 256 0.60 19.18 8.68
CA ALA A 256 -0.46 18.25 9.04
C ALA A 256 -0.45 17.01 8.14
N LYS A 257 -0.36 17.20 6.81
CA LYS A 257 -0.25 16.10 5.83
C LYS A 257 0.97 15.23 6.09
N ALA A 258 2.15 15.83 6.28
CA ALA A 258 3.39 15.13 6.59
C ALA A 258 3.27 14.25 7.84
N ARG A 259 2.74 14.80 8.96
CA ARG A 259 2.50 14.00 10.18
C ARG A 259 1.54 12.84 9.93
N GLY A 260 0.44 13.09 9.21
CA GLY A 260 -0.54 12.05 8.90
C GLY A 260 -0.01 10.95 7.97
N LEU A 261 0.94 11.26 7.10
CA LEU A 261 1.67 10.27 6.30
C LEU A 261 2.65 9.42 7.13
N GLY A 262 3.05 9.92 8.30
CA GLY A 262 3.93 9.25 9.26
C GLY A 262 5.31 9.87 9.42
N PHE A 263 5.57 11.05 8.86
CA PHE A 263 6.83 11.77 9.06
C PHE A 263 6.95 12.35 10.47
N LYS A 264 8.18 12.46 10.96
CA LYS A 264 8.48 13.40 12.05
C LYS A 264 8.50 14.81 11.45
N VAL A 265 7.97 15.80 12.17
CA VAL A 265 7.89 17.18 11.67
C VAL A 265 8.39 18.15 12.72
N GLU A 266 9.39 18.94 12.33
CA GLU A 266 9.92 20.07 13.09
C GLU A 266 9.43 21.36 12.46
N THR A 267 9.08 22.34 13.29
CA THR A 267 8.65 23.67 12.83
C THR A 267 9.81 24.62 13.06
N MET A 268 10.14 25.40 12.03
CA MET A 268 11.10 26.51 12.16
C MET A 268 10.48 27.67 12.94
#